data_AF-A0A2V6XJ39-F1
#
_entry.id   AF-A0A2V6XJ39-F1
#
_cell.length_a   1.000
_cell.length_b   1.000
_cell.length_c   1.000
_cell.angle_alpha   90.00
_cell.angle_beta   90.00
_cell.angle_gamma   90.00
#
_symmetry.space_group_name_H-M   'P 1'
#
loop_
_entity.id
_entity.type
_entity.pdbx_description
1 polymer ?
#
loop_
_entity_poly.entity_id
_entity_poly.type
_entity_poly.pdbx_seq_one_letter_code
_entity_poly.pdbx_strand_id
1 'polypeptide(L)'
;MVDVIVQITGLVVLTVAVLNLAQGALVAARLVAHVTRRYPHLRLDLWFPRWEEVRDAHVWLATWRGILRSGDPTMAAIRTDGRIVIARHVQLMLSSQAWVMVVATMVPRLS
;
A
#
# COMPACT_ATOMS: atom_id res chain seq x y z
N MET A 1 -5.45 -23.93 -25.56
CA MET A 1 -4.31 -22.98 -25.60
C MET A 1 -4.64 -21.66 -24.91
N VAL A 2 -5.78 -21.01 -25.23
CA VAL A 2 -6.22 -19.77 -24.55
C VAL A 2 -6.37 -19.96 -23.03
N ASP A 3 -6.96 -21.08 -22.60
CA ASP A 3 -7.21 -21.37 -21.18
C ASP A 3 -5.92 -21.44 -20.34
N VAL A 4 -4.86 -22.06 -20.89
CA VAL A 4 -3.54 -22.14 -20.24
C VAL A 4 -2.89 -20.76 -20.11
N ILE A 5 -3.06 -19.88 -21.10
CA ILE A 5 -2.54 -18.51 -21.07
C ILE A 5 -3.24 -17.69 -19.98
N VAL A 6 -4.57 -17.82 -19.88
CA VAL A 6 -5.36 -17.17 -18.82
C VAL A 6 -4.89 -17.65 -17.44
N GLN A 7 -4.72 -18.96 -17.26
CA GLN A 7 -4.32 -19.55 -15.99
C GLN A 7 -2.92 -19.12 -15.54
N ILE A 8 -1.94 -19.15 -16.46
CA ILE A 8 -0.57 -18.68 -16.18
C ILE A 8 -0.58 -17.19 -15.84
N THR A 9 -1.31 -16.37 -16.60
CA THR A 9 -1.31 -14.94 -16.36
C THR A 9 -2.01 -14.57 -15.05
N GLY A 10 -3.10 -15.26 -14.71
CA GLY A 10 -3.76 -15.12 -13.41
C GLY A 10 -2.83 -15.46 -12.25
N LEU A 11 -2.04 -16.54 -12.37
CA LEU A 11 -1.08 -16.95 -11.34
C LEU A 11 0.07 -15.94 -11.18
N VAL A 12 0.54 -15.35 -12.28
CA VAL A 12 1.54 -14.25 -12.24
C VAL A 12 0.97 -13.04 -11.52
N VAL A 13 -0.24 -12.60 -11.87
CA VAL A 13 -0.90 -11.44 -11.22
C VAL A 13 -1.08 -11.70 -9.72
N LEU A 14 -1.54 -12.90 -9.33
CA LEU A 14 -1.71 -13.28 -7.94
C LEU A 14 -0.38 -13.25 -7.17
N THR A 15 0.67 -13.83 -7.75
CA THR A 15 2.00 -13.85 -7.14
C THR A 15 2.53 -12.44 -6.93
N VAL A 16 2.41 -11.58 -7.95
CA VAL A 16 2.85 -10.18 -7.86
C VAL A 16 2.01 -9.40 -6.83
N ALA A 17 0.71 -9.67 -6.73
CA ALA A 17 -0.15 -9.08 -5.71
C ALA A 17 0.27 -9.47 -4.29
N VAL A 18 0.55 -10.76 -4.05
CA VAL A 18 1.04 -11.27 -2.76
C VAL A 18 2.38 -10.65 -2.39
N LEU A 19 3.32 -10.58 -3.33
CA LEU A 19 4.61 -9.92 -3.10
C LEU A 19 4.45 -8.44 -2.75
N ASN A 20 3.54 -7.74 -3.43
CA ASN A 20 3.26 -6.34 -3.13
C ASN A 20 2.63 -6.16 -1.74
N LEU A 21 1.78 -7.10 -1.32
CA LEU A 21 1.18 -7.11 0.02
C LEU A 21 2.25 -7.34 1.10
N ALA A 22 3.15 -8.31 0.90
CA ALA A 22 4.27 -8.57 1.80
C ALA A 22 5.20 -7.35 1.92
N GLN A 23 5.51 -6.69 0.80
CA GLN A 23 6.31 -5.45 0.80
C GLN A 23 5.57 -4.32 1.53
N GLY A 24 4.27 -4.16 1.31
CA GLY A 24 3.45 -3.19 2.05
C GLY A 24 3.46 -3.43 3.56
N ALA A 25 3.31 -4.69 3.99
CA ALA A 25 3.40 -5.07 5.39
C ALA A 25 4.77 -4.75 6.00
N LEU A 26 5.85 -5.00 5.25
CA LEU A 26 7.21 -4.70 5.69
C LEU A 26 7.46 -3.19 5.83
N VAL A 27 6.98 -2.38 4.88
CA VAL A 27 7.04 -0.91 4.97
C VAL A 27 6.25 -0.41 6.18
N ALA A 28 5.05 -0.94 6.41
CA ALA A 28 4.24 -0.61 7.59
C ALA A 28 4.94 -0.98 8.90
N ALA A 29 5.53 -2.18 8.98
CA ALA A 29 6.31 -2.61 10.14
C ALA A 29 7.52 -1.70 10.40
N ARG A 30 8.25 -1.30 9.34
CA ARG A 30 9.35 -0.33 9.45
C ARG A 30 8.87 1.02 9.95
N LEU A 31 7.75 1.51 9.45
CA LEU A 31 7.12 2.75 9.91
C LEU A 31 6.77 2.66 11.40
N VAL A 32 6.08 1.60 11.81
CA VAL A 32 5.71 1.35 13.20
C VAL A 32 6.95 1.33 14.09
N ALA A 33 7.96 0.55 13.72
CA ALA A 33 9.20 0.43 14.48
C ALA A 33 9.95 1.77 14.59
N HIS A 34 10.01 2.53 13.49
CA HIS A 34 10.64 3.85 13.47
C HIS A 34 9.91 4.83 14.39
N VAL A 35 8.59 4.97 14.25
CA VAL A 35 7.77 5.87 15.08
C VAL A 35 7.87 5.50 16.56
N THR A 36 7.77 4.21 16.86
CA THR A 36 7.82 3.66 18.22
C THR A 36 9.17 3.94 18.91
N ARG A 37 10.27 3.89 18.15
CA ARG A 37 11.62 4.18 18.68
C ARG A 37 11.90 5.69 18.78
N ARG A 38 11.44 6.48 17.81
CA ARG A 38 11.78 7.90 17.71
C ARG A 38 10.86 8.80 18.55
N TYR A 39 9.60 8.39 18.74
CA TYR A 39 8.59 9.14 19.47
C TYR A 39 7.97 8.30 20.60
N PRO A 40 8.76 7.93 21.63
CA PRO A 40 8.28 7.05 22.70
C PRO A 40 7.14 7.67 23.53
N HIS A 41 7.07 9.00 23.58
CA HIS A 41 6.04 9.76 24.30
C HIS A 41 4.69 9.82 23.57
N LEU A 42 4.63 9.46 22.27
CA LEU A 42 3.40 9.52 21.46
C LEU A 42 2.77 8.13 21.24
N ARG A 43 3.32 7.07 21.84
CA ARG A 43 3.06 5.69 21.40
C ARG A 43 1.57 5.32 21.39
N LEU A 44 0.84 5.47 22.49
CA LEU A 44 -0.55 5.02 22.53
C LEU A 44 -1.51 5.98 21.83
N ASP A 45 -1.36 7.29 22.06
CA ASP A 45 -2.27 8.31 21.51
C ASP A 45 -2.17 8.45 19.98
N LEU A 46 -1.02 8.14 19.39
CA LEU A 46 -0.84 8.20 17.93
C LEU A 46 -1.52 7.03 17.21
N TRP A 47 -1.50 5.82 17.80
CA TRP A 47 -2.11 4.61 17.22
C TRP A 47 -3.59 4.45 17.60
N PHE A 48 -3.94 4.84 18.83
CA PHE A 48 -5.29 4.74 19.39
C PHE A 48 -5.70 6.10 19.96
N PRO A 49 -5.98 7.08 19.10
CA PRO A 49 -6.37 8.40 19.57
C PRO A 49 -7.73 8.34 20.26
N ARG A 50 -7.84 9.01 21.40
CA ARG A 50 -9.13 9.30 22.04
C ARG A 50 -9.66 10.57 21.42
N TRP A 51 -10.64 10.45 20.53
CA TRP A 51 -11.29 11.61 19.92
C TRP A 51 -12.46 12.03 20.78
N GLU A 52 -12.34 13.19 21.41
CA GLU A 52 -13.47 13.83 22.10
C GLU A 52 -14.01 14.98 21.25
N GLU A 53 -13.14 15.63 20.48
CA GLU A 53 -13.49 16.74 19.60
C GLU A 53 -12.93 16.58 18.18
N VAL A 54 -13.55 17.27 17.22
CA VAL A 54 -13.03 17.37 15.84
C VAL A 54 -11.61 17.98 15.82
N ARG A 55 -11.27 18.82 16.80
CA ARG A 55 -9.93 19.39 16.98
C ARG A 55 -8.88 18.30 17.21
N ASP A 56 -9.21 17.23 17.93
CA ASP A 56 -8.27 16.14 18.22
C ASP A 56 -7.89 15.39 16.95
N ALA A 57 -8.84 15.18 16.04
CA ALA A 57 -8.58 14.60 14.73
C ALA A 57 -7.64 15.49 13.90
N HIS A 58 -7.80 16.82 13.96
CA HIS A 58 -6.91 17.75 13.26
C HIS A 58 -5.48 17.73 13.84
N VAL A 59 -5.35 17.70 15.17
CA VAL A 59 -4.06 17.61 15.87
C VAL A 59 -3.38 16.29 15.57
N TRP A 60 -4.12 15.18 15.61
CA TRP A 60 -3.62 13.85 15.24
C TRP A 60 -3.14 13.82 13.79
N LEU A 61 -3.92 14.34 12.84
CA LEU A 61 -3.53 14.45 11.43
C LEU A 61 -2.30 15.33 11.24
N ALA A 62 -2.21 16.47 11.93
CA ALA A 62 -1.07 17.38 11.86
C ALA A 62 0.21 16.70 12.39
N THR A 63 0.09 15.93 13.48
CA THR A 63 1.18 15.16 14.08
C THR A 63 1.69 14.09 13.12
N TRP A 64 0.78 13.29 12.54
CA TRP A 64 1.14 12.32 11.50
C TRP A 64 1.80 12.99 10.30
N ARG A 65 1.27 14.13 9.85
CA ARG A 65 1.85 14.87 8.72
C ARG A 65 3.27 15.35 9.03
N GLY A 66 3.53 15.80 10.26
CA GLY A 66 4.87 16.18 10.72
C GLY A 66 5.84 15.01 10.70
N ILE A 67 5.43 13.86 11.23
CA ILE A 67 6.23 12.62 11.23
C ILE A 67 6.48 12.16 9.78
N LEU A 68 5.43 12.06 8.97
CA LEU A 68 5.49 11.60 7.58
C LEU A 68 6.35 12.50 6.70
N ARG A 69 6.44 13.80 7.00
CA ARG A 69 7.22 14.80 6.26
C ARG A 69 8.57 15.12 6.91
N SER A 70 8.96 14.42 7.97
CA SER A 70 10.24 14.67 8.60
C SER A 70 11.39 14.52 7.59
N GLY A 71 12.46 15.31 7.79
CA GLY A 71 13.70 15.21 7.03
C GLY A 71 14.61 14.07 7.50
N ASP A 72 14.13 13.18 8.38
CA ASP A 72 14.91 12.04 8.84
C ASP A 72 15.21 11.11 7.65
N PRO A 73 16.48 10.75 7.39
CA PRO A 73 16.84 9.88 6.28
C PRO A 73 16.13 8.53 6.33
N THR A 74 15.88 7.99 7.53
CA THR A 74 15.13 6.73 7.71
C THR A 74 13.70 6.90 7.23
N MET A 75 13.09 8.03 7.55
CA MET A 75 11.72 8.33 7.16
C MET A 75 11.59 8.62 5.66
N ALA A 76 12.60 9.27 5.07
CA ALA A 76 12.70 9.46 3.63
C ALA A 76 12.79 8.12 2.88
N ALA A 77 13.55 7.15 3.41
CA ALA A 77 13.62 5.80 2.86
C ALA A 77 12.27 5.08 2.95
N ILE A 78 11.62 5.06 4.13
CA ILE A 78 10.29 4.46 4.33
C ILE A 78 9.25 5.09 3.39
N ARG A 79 9.29 6.41 3.20
CA ARG A 79 8.39 7.12 2.28
C ARG A 79 8.63 6.70 0.83
N THR A 80 9.88 6.52 0.43
CA THR A 80 10.25 6.09 -0.92
C THR A 80 9.79 4.65 -1.18
N ASP A 81 10.06 3.73 -0.24
CA ASP A 81 9.58 2.35 -0.31
C ASP A 81 8.05 2.31 -0.39
N GLY A 82 7.35 3.10 0.44
CA GLY A 82 5.89 3.20 0.42
C GLY A 82 5.35 3.71 -0.92
N ARG A 83 6.00 4.72 -1.53
CA ARG A 83 5.63 5.22 -2.88
C ARG A 83 5.78 4.13 -3.94
N ILE A 84 6.84 3.33 -3.86
CA ILE A 84 7.06 2.21 -4.80
C ILE A 84 5.94 1.16 -4.64
N VAL A 85 5.59 0.79 -3.41
CA VAL A 85 4.48 -0.16 -3.15
C VAL A 85 3.16 0.37 -3.69
N ILE A 86 2.85 1.65 -3.49
CA ILE A 86 1.62 2.27 -3.99
C ILE A 86 1.62 2.31 -5.52
N ALA A 87 2.72 2.75 -6.15
CA ALA A 87 2.83 2.81 -7.60
C ALA A 87 2.66 1.42 -8.23
N ARG A 88 3.30 0.41 -7.67
CA ARG A 88 3.17 -0.99 -8.11
C ARG A 88 1.74 -1.51 -7.91
N HIS A 89 1.09 -1.17 -6.81
CA HIS A 89 -0.31 -1.53 -6.58
C HIS A 89 -1.24 -0.91 -7.63
N VAL A 90 -1.09 0.38 -7.92
CA VAL A 90 -1.86 1.09 -8.95
C VAL A 90 -1.62 0.45 -10.33
N GLN A 91 -0.37 0.17 -10.67
CA GLN A 91 -0.02 -0.50 -11.93
C GLN A 91 -0.68 -1.88 -12.04
N LEU A 92 -0.66 -2.68 -10.97
CA LEU A 92 -1.35 -3.97 -10.92
C LEU A 92 -2.86 -3.82 -11.10
N MET A 93 -3.47 -2.82 -10.47
CA MET A 93 -4.91 -2.58 -10.59
C MET A 93 -5.31 -2.20 -12.02
N LEU A 94 -4.55 -1.30 -12.65
CA LEU A 94 -4.75 -0.91 -14.04
C LEU A 94 -4.52 -2.09 -15.00
N SER A 95 -3.48 -2.87 -14.76
CA SER A 95 -3.16 -4.05 -15.58
C SER A 95 -4.24 -5.12 -15.46
N SER A 96 -4.79 -5.31 -14.26
CA SER A 96 -5.91 -6.23 -14.01
C SER A 96 -7.17 -5.79 -14.76
N GLN A 97 -7.53 -4.50 -14.71
CA GLN A 97 -8.69 -3.98 -15.46
C GLN A 97 -8.52 -4.09 -16.98
N ALA A 98 -7.34 -3.78 -17.49
CA ALA A 98 -7.03 -3.94 -18.91
C ALA A 98 -7.17 -5.41 -19.35
N TRP A 99 -6.72 -6.36 -18.52
CA TRP A 99 -6.93 -7.79 -18.79
C TRP A 99 -8.42 -8.12 -18.80
N VAL A 100 -9.19 -7.76 -17.77
CA VAL A 100 -10.65 -8.06 -17.75
C VAL A 100 -11.35 -7.59 -19.04
N MET A 101 -10.97 -6.43 -19.57
CA MET A 101 -11.50 -5.92 -20.86
C MET A 101 -11.09 -6.79 -22.07
N VAL A 102 -9.85 -7.29 -22.09
CA VAL A 102 -9.37 -8.24 -23.13
C VAL A 102 -10.09 -9.59 -23.03
N VAL A 103 -10.29 -10.16 -21.83
CA VAL A 103 -11.11 -11.39 -21.68
C VAL A 103 -12.51 -11.13 -22.24
N ALA A 104 -13.16 -10.06 -21.79
CA ALA A 104 -14.54 -9.76 -22.13
C ALA A 104 -14.77 -9.53 -23.64
N THR A 105 -13.76 -9.04 -24.37
CA THR A 105 -13.83 -8.81 -25.81
C THR A 105 -13.43 -10.03 -26.65
N MET A 106 -12.64 -10.96 -26.11
CA MET A 106 -12.23 -12.19 -26.80
C MET A 106 -13.19 -13.37 -26.57
N VAL A 107 -13.83 -13.48 -25.40
CA VAL A 107 -14.77 -14.57 -25.07
C VAL A 107 -15.96 -14.68 -26.06
N PRO A 108 -16.58 -13.59 -26.54
CA PRO A 108 -17.65 -13.67 -27.53
C PRO A 108 -17.21 -14.19 -28.91
N ARG A 109 -15.90 -14.23 -29.19
CA ARG A 109 -15.34 -14.68 -30.47
C ARG A 109 -14.83 -16.12 -30.45
N LEU A 110 -14.88 -16.77 -29.28
CA LEU A 110 -14.40 -18.14 -29.06
C LEU A 110 -15.54 -19.15 -28.84
N SER A 111 -16.80 -18.70 -28.81
CA SER A 111 -18.02 -19.52 -28.78
C SER A 111 -18.56 -19.79 -30.18
#